data_AF-A0A969RH84-F1
#
_entry.id   AF-A0A969RH84-F1
#
_cell.length_a   1.000
_cell.length_b   1.000
_cell.length_c   1.000
_cell.angle_alpha   90.00
_cell.angle_beta   90.00
_cell.angle_gamma   90.00
#
_symmetry.space_group_name_H-M   'P 1'
#
loop_
_entity.id
_entity.type
_entity.pdbx_description
1 polymer ?
#
loop_
_entity_poly.entity_id
_entity_poly.type
_entity_poly.pdbx_seq_one_letter_code
_entity_poly.pdbx_strand_id
1 'polypeptide(L)'
;MGAVTRGTIAIQASEGVHLRGGSIVSRVEQQGIGRGGDLEISTNTLSLQNGTISLSTAGQGDSGDLTIRAQAIDLTDSNLDASTFGRGNAGNIQIWADRSLRMSDSNLFTVVDEPAVGLGGKITIQTGDLALSKQSFISSSTFGRGDSGKISIGATAIALTETSGVVSGVRTGAIGRGGDIQINTQTLDLTAGSQLFAATFGEGQAGNIQVDAAAIRLAGTGLEGFSSGMLTNSDAEASGQSGNINVTTGSLQIADGAVLSAVTRSKFSGGNITVDANHLEVLQGGQILTNTFGEGDAGNLQIRVTDRATLSGRDGGFSDRLQRFGQTDTASPVSGLFASTEPNSTGNGGNIFLSPRLLTVQAGASIAVDSQGSGIGGNIEIQAGKLRLDRSRISAETTNSQGGNIALQIAELTQLRRNSQISTTAGTAEAGGDGGRITLTTPFVIAASAEIVISRRMPLRAVVAVCKSTLKAFLAFSFGLS
;
A
#
# COMPACT_ATOMS: atom_id res chain seq x y z
N MET A 1 36.23 -24.81 21.39
CA MET A 1 35.09 -23.90 21.19
C MET A 1 34.09 -24.20 22.30
N GLY A 2 34.10 -23.39 23.38
CA GLY A 2 33.15 -23.57 24.48
C GLY A 2 31.75 -23.16 24.03
N ALA A 3 30.73 -23.92 24.43
CA ALA A 3 29.34 -23.58 24.17
C ALA A 3 29.04 -22.21 24.79
N VAL A 4 28.79 -21.19 23.96
CA VAL A 4 28.34 -19.90 24.46
C VAL A 4 26.87 -20.05 24.87
N THR A 5 26.61 -20.09 26.17
CA THR A 5 25.26 -20.15 26.74
C THR A 5 24.56 -18.79 26.63
N ARG A 6 23.29 -18.78 26.19
CA ARG A 6 22.44 -17.59 26.28
C ARG A 6 22.12 -17.30 27.75
N GLY A 7 22.35 -16.07 28.20
CA GLY A 7 21.84 -15.59 29.48
C GLY A 7 20.41 -15.05 29.32
N THR A 8 19.63 -15.03 30.39
CA THR A 8 18.28 -14.45 30.39
C THR A 8 18.13 -13.48 31.55
N ILE A 9 17.61 -12.28 31.28
CA ILE A 9 17.15 -11.34 32.31
C ILE A 9 15.64 -11.54 32.44
N ALA A 10 15.16 -11.89 33.63
CA ALA A 10 13.73 -12.02 33.90
C ALA A 10 13.31 -10.98 34.95
N ILE A 11 12.36 -10.11 34.58
CA ILE A 11 11.76 -9.11 35.45
C ILE A 11 10.31 -9.51 35.70
N GLN A 12 9.98 -9.78 36.95
CA GLN A 12 8.62 -10.07 37.39
C GLN A 12 8.20 -9.06 38.45
N ALA A 13 7.18 -8.27 38.15
CA ALA A 13 6.62 -7.27 39.06
C ALA A 13 5.10 -7.40 39.10
N SER A 14 4.49 -7.38 40.29
CA SER A 14 3.03 -7.49 40.40
C SER A 14 2.29 -6.22 39.98
N GLU A 15 2.91 -5.05 40.16
CA GLU A 15 2.25 -3.76 39.92
C GLU A 15 2.76 -3.07 38.66
N GLY A 16 4.06 -2.80 38.57
CA GLY A 16 4.60 -1.98 37.52
C GLY A 16 6.11 -2.10 37.38
N VAL A 17 6.60 -1.90 36.15
CA VAL A 17 7.99 -1.67 35.81
C VAL A 17 8.07 -0.29 35.15
N HIS A 18 8.82 0.62 35.75
CA HIS A 18 8.95 2.01 35.29
C HIS A 18 10.42 2.34 35.04
N LEU A 19 10.77 2.63 33.80
CA LEU A 19 12.10 3.10 33.43
C LEU A 19 12.01 4.55 32.99
N ARG A 20 12.72 5.44 33.69
CA ARG A 20 12.82 6.87 33.36
C ARG A 20 14.28 7.23 33.13
N GLY A 21 14.67 7.50 31.88
CA GLY A 21 16.07 7.75 31.52
C GLY A 21 17.00 6.55 31.68
N GLY A 22 16.46 5.37 32.02
CA GLY A 22 17.21 4.17 32.35
C GLY A 22 17.36 3.23 31.16
N SER A 23 18.30 2.28 31.25
CA SER A 23 18.48 1.23 30.26
C SER A 23 18.54 -0.18 30.84
N ILE A 24 18.00 -1.15 30.10
CA ILE A 24 18.26 -2.59 30.30
C ILE A 24 19.02 -3.08 29.08
N VAL A 25 20.13 -3.76 29.31
CA VAL A 25 21.07 -4.10 28.26
C VAL A 25 21.52 -5.53 28.39
N SER A 26 21.46 -6.27 27.29
CA SER A 26 22.03 -7.60 27.12
C SER A 26 22.60 -7.75 25.70
N ARG A 27 23.75 -7.12 25.44
CA ARG A 27 24.31 -6.98 24.09
C ARG A 27 25.61 -7.74 23.87
N VAL A 28 25.88 -8.11 22.62
CA VAL A 28 27.19 -8.61 22.17
C VAL A 28 27.98 -7.44 21.59
N GLU A 29 29.02 -7.01 22.29
CA GLU A 29 29.85 -5.87 21.88
C GLU A 29 30.67 -6.14 20.62
N GLN A 30 31.24 -5.07 20.04
CA GLN A 30 32.19 -5.18 18.93
C GLN A 30 33.32 -6.17 19.27
N GLN A 31 33.69 -7.00 18.30
CA GLN A 31 34.66 -8.12 18.44
C GLN A 31 34.23 -9.25 19.38
N GLY A 32 33.10 -9.13 20.08
CA GLY A 32 32.52 -10.23 20.86
C GLY A 32 32.06 -11.37 19.96
N ILE A 33 32.21 -12.61 20.44
CA ILE A 33 31.63 -13.80 19.81
C ILE A 33 30.70 -14.45 20.82
N GLY A 34 29.41 -14.45 20.55
CA GLY A 34 28.40 -15.01 21.43
C GLY A 34 27.00 -14.66 21.02
N ARG A 35 26.02 -15.22 21.72
CA ARG A 35 24.60 -14.87 21.52
C ARG A 35 24.20 -13.80 22.53
N GLY A 36 23.43 -12.81 22.08
CA GLY A 36 22.76 -11.86 22.96
C GLY A 36 21.89 -12.59 23.96
N GLY A 37 21.77 -12.04 25.17
CA GLY A 37 20.92 -12.64 26.19
C GLY A 37 19.48 -12.16 26.03
N ASP A 38 18.55 -13.05 26.34
CA ASP A 38 17.12 -12.80 26.20
C ASP A 38 16.60 -11.93 27.37
N LEU A 39 15.51 -11.20 27.16
CA LEU A 39 14.84 -10.41 28.20
C LEU A 39 13.35 -10.76 28.26
N GLU A 40 12.89 -11.12 29.44
CA GLU A 40 11.49 -11.38 29.74
C GLU A 40 10.99 -10.38 30.79
N ILE A 41 9.92 -9.65 30.48
CA ILE A 41 9.25 -8.74 31.41
C ILE A 41 7.80 -9.20 31.58
N SER A 42 7.42 -9.50 32.82
CA SER A 42 6.05 -9.78 33.22
C SER A 42 5.63 -8.79 34.30
N THR A 43 4.65 -7.94 34.00
CA THR A 43 4.20 -6.88 34.89
C THR A 43 2.74 -6.54 34.67
N ASN A 44 2.09 -5.84 35.59
CA ASN A 44 0.77 -5.28 35.27
C ASN A 44 0.89 -4.04 34.36
N THR A 45 1.80 -3.11 34.66
CA THR A 45 2.11 -1.97 33.77
C THR A 45 3.60 -1.91 33.43
N LEU A 46 3.94 -1.68 32.17
CA LEU A 46 5.31 -1.31 31.75
C LEU A 46 5.29 0.13 31.22
N SER A 47 6.12 1.00 31.78
CA SER A 47 6.27 2.38 31.29
C SER A 47 7.74 2.70 31.07
N LEU A 48 8.07 3.08 29.85
CA LEU A 48 9.39 3.62 29.49
C LEU A 48 9.22 5.09 29.09
N GLN A 49 9.99 5.96 29.72
CA GLN A 49 10.08 7.37 29.38
C GLN A 49 11.55 7.73 29.21
N ASN A 50 11.96 8.15 28.00
CA ASN A 50 13.38 8.31 27.66
C ASN A 50 14.19 7.03 27.98
N GLY A 51 13.58 5.86 27.82
CA GLY A 51 14.14 4.58 28.24
C GLY A 51 14.61 3.73 27.07
N THR A 52 15.63 2.91 27.30
CA THR A 52 16.17 1.99 26.28
C THR A 52 16.23 0.56 26.77
N ILE A 53 15.67 -0.37 26.00
CA ILE A 53 15.95 -1.81 26.13
C ILE A 53 16.76 -2.22 24.91
N SER A 54 17.94 -2.82 25.12
CA SER A 54 18.84 -3.21 24.02
C SER A 54 19.40 -4.62 24.22
N LEU A 55 19.07 -5.51 23.29
CA LEU A 55 19.48 -6.92 23.22
C LEU A 55 20.35 -7.20 21.97
N SER A 56 20.94 -6.14 21.40
CA SER A 56 21.54 -6.16 20.07
C SER A 56 22.91 -6.84 20.01
N THR A 57 23.38 -7.13 18.79
CA THR A 57 24.70 -7.72 18.53
C THR A 57 25.50 -6.87 17.56
N ALA A 58 26.63 -6.31 18.02
CA ALA A 58 27.62 -5.63 17.18
C ALA A 58 28.80 -6.54 16.78
N GLY A 59 29.00 -7.65 17.50
CA GLY A 59 30.02 -8.67 17.20
C GLY A 59 29.53 -9.80 16.29
N GLN A 60 29.88 -11.03 16.63
CA GLN A 60 29.44 -12.24 15.95
C GLN A 60 28.49 -13.07 16.83
N GLY A 61 27.34 -13.41 16.28
CA GLY A 61 26.30 -14.26 16.86
C GLY A 61 24.93 -13.58 16.81
N ASP A 62 23.89 -14.32 17.18
CA ASP A 62 22.50 -13.83 17.12
C ASP A 62 22.19 -12.90 18.29
N SER A 63 21.41 -11.85 18.05
CA SER A 63 20.86 -10.97 19.09
C SER A 63 19.85 -11.68 19.99
N GLY A 64 19.61 -11.12 21.17
CA GLY A 64 18.70 -11.68 22.17
C GLY A 64 17.23 -11.41 21.83
N ASP A 65 16.35 -12.33 22.24
CA ASP A 65 14.92 -12.22 22.07
C ASP A 65 14.28 -11.41 23.22
N LEU A 66 13.27 -10.60 22.91
CA LEU A 66 12.51 -9.81 23.88
C LEU A 66 11.07 -10.34 24.00
N THR A 67 10.64 -10.61 25.22
CA THR A 67 9.26 -10.95 25.56
C THR A 67 8.72 -9.99 26.61
N ILE A 68 7.58 -9.34 26.32
CA ILE A 68 6.86 -8.48 27.27
C ILE A 68 5.43 -8.98 27.42
N ARG A 69 5.01 -9.19 28.67
CA ARG A 69 3.63 -9.50 29.06
C ARG A 69 3.16 -8.45 30.06
N ALA A 70 2.12 -7.69 29.70
CA ALA A 70 1.53 -6.69 30.58
C ALA A 70 0.03 -6.48 30.35
N GLN A 71 -0.63 -5.76 31.25
CA GLN A 71 -1.95 -5.19 30.96
C GLN A 71 -1.81 -3.96 30.06
N ALA A 72 -0.89 -3.06 30.40
CA ALA A 72 -0.63 -1.84 29.64
C ALA A 72 0.86 -1.60 29.47
N ILE A 73 1.24 -1.14 28.28
CA ILE A 73 2.59 -0.74 27.92
C ILE A 73 2.53 0.67 27.35
N ASP A 74 3.24 1.61 27.98
CA ASP A 74 3.34 3.00 27.52
C ASP A 74 4.82 3.34 27.26
N LEU A 75 5.12 3.71 26.02
CA LEU A 75 6.45 4.08 25.55
C LEU A 75 6.42 5.54 25.10
N THR A 76 7.28 6.36 25.68
CA THR A 76 7.43 7.77 25.32
C THR A 76 8.90 8.09 25.17
N ASP A 77 9.31 8.62 24.03
CA ASP A 77 10.72 8.96 23.72
C ASP A 77 11.65 7.75 23.95
N SER A 78 11.20 6.53 23.63
CA SER A 78 11.84 5.29 24.10
C SER A 78 12.14 4.30 22.98
N ASN A 79 13.13 3.42 23.19
CA ASN A 79 13.57 2.45 22.21
C ASN A 79 13.63 1.02 22.78
N LEU A 80 13.11 0.05 22.04
CA LEU A 80 13.28 -1.38 22.29
C LEU A 80 13.98 -2.01 21.08
N ASP A 81 15.20 -2.47 21.27
CA ASP A 81 16.12 -2.83 20.19
C ASP A 81 16.68 -4.25 20.36
N ALA A 82 16.37 -5.12 19.41
CA ALA A 82 16.91 -6.47 19.26
C ALA A 82 17.71 -6.64 17.95
N SER A 83 18.18 -5.54 17.36
CA SER A 83 18.80 -5.49 16.04
C SER A 83 20.17 -6.19 15.99
N THR A 84 20.66 -6.46 14.77
CA THR A 84 22.03 -6.90 14.50
C THR A 84 22.80 -5.82 13.74
N PHE A 85 23.98 -5.47 14.25
CA PHE A 85 24.94 -4.52 13.67
C PHE A 85 26.22 -5.23 13.21
N GLY A 86 26.29 -6.56 13.39
CA GLY A 86 27.46 -7.39 13.12
C GLY A 86 27.14 -8.62 12.25
N ARG A 87 27.66 -9.79 12.63
CA ARG A 87 27.39 -11.05 11.90
C ARG A 87 26.53 -11.98 12.72
N GLY A 88 25.27 -12.15 12.34
CA GLY A 88 24.28 -12.98 13.02
C GLY A 88 22.89 -12.39 12.90
N ASN A 89 21.87 -13.16 13.26
CA ASN A 89 20.48 -12.73 13.08
C ASN A 89 20.05 -11.73 14.16
N ALA A 90 19.14 -10.82 13.82
CA ALA A 90 18.46 -9.99 14.80
C ALA A 90 17.47 -10.84 15.64
N GLY A 91 17.20 -10.40 16.86
CA GLY A 91 16.37 -11.09 17.84
C GLY A 91 14.90 -10.75 17.67
N ASN A 92 14.01 -11.66 18.06
CA ASN A 92 12.58 -11.46 17.91
C ASN A 92 12.01 -10.60 19.05
N ILE A 93 10.97 -9.83 18.76
CA ILE A 93 10.22 -9.06 19.77
C ILE A 93 8.79 -9.59 19.84
N GLN A 94 8.37 -10.02 21.03
CA GLN A 94 7.04 -10.54 21.31
C GLN A 94 6.38 -9.73 22.42
N ILE A 95 5.23 -9.13 22.13
CA ILE A 95 4.48 -8.27 23.06
C ILE A 95 3.05 -8.78 23.21
N TRP A 96 2.65 -9.03 24.44
CA TRP A 96 1.27 -9.29 24.85
C TRP A 96 0.84 -8.21 25.84
N ALA A 97 -0.08 -7.34 25.42
CA ALA A 97 -0.61 -6.26 26.23
C ALA A 97 -2.15 -6.36 26.31
N ASP A 98 -2.72 -6.91 27.37
CA ASP A 98 -4.15 -7.25 27.40
C ASP A 98 -5.07 -6.04 27.09
N ARG A 99 -4.67 -4.84 27.50
CA ARG A 99 -5.43 -3.60 27.29
C ARG A 99 -4.85 -2.71 26.21
N SER A 100 -3.57 -2.35 26.29
CA SER A 100 -3.02 -1.36 25.36
C SER A 100 -1.50 -1.36 25.25
N LEU A 101 -1.01 -1.11 24.04
CA LEU A 101 0.36 -0.67 23.74
C LEU A 101 0.28 0.73 23.12
N ARG A 102 0.85 1.74 23.80
CA ARG A 102 0.93 3.12 23.31
C ARG A 102 2.37 3.53 23.08
N MET A 103 2.63 4.13 21.93
CA MET A 103 3.93 4.64 21.51
C MET A 103 3.79 6.10 21.07
N SER A 104 4.62 6.96 21.64
CA SER A 104 4.77 8.37 21.26
C SER A 104 6.26 8.64 21.09
N ASP A 105 6.68 9.04 19.89
CA ASP A 105 8.11 9.25 19.56
C ASP A 105 8.98 8.07 20.02
N SER A 106 8.54 6.85 19.70
CA SER A 106 9.15 5.62 20.25
C SER A 106 9.30 4.56 19.19
N ASN A 107 10.22 3.63 19.42
CA ASN A 107 10.66 2.66 18.43
C ASN A 107 10.75 1.24 18.97
N LEU A 108 10.32 0.26 18.15
CA LEU A 108 10.58 -1.17 18.31
C LEU A 108 11.38 -1.67 17.11
N PHE A 109 12.62 -2.10 17.30
CA PHE A 109 13.54 -2.46 16.23
C PHE A 109 14.13 -3.86 16.37
N THR A 110 14.10 -4.61 15.26
CA THR A 110 14.87 -5.84 15.08
C THR A 110 15.46 -5.85 13.67
N VAL A 111 16.26 -4.83 13.36
CA VAL A 111 16.75 -4.59 12.01
C VAL A 111 18.08 -5.30 11.76
N VAL A 112 18.42 -5.47 10.49
CA VAL A 112 19.78 -5.81 10.04
C VAL A 112 20.42 -4.51 9.58
N ASP A 113 21.18 -3.87 10.45
CA ASP A 113 21.74 -2.53 10.18
C ASP A 113 22.97 -2.59 9.26
N GLU A 114 23.38 -1.51 8.60
CA GLU A 114 24.63 -1.52 7.83
C GLU A 114 25.85 -1.49 8.79
N PRO A 115 26.89 -2.34 8.64
CA PRO A 115 27.22 -3.28 7.55
C PRO A 115 26.88 -4.75 7.87
N ALA A 116 25.88 -4.98 8.74
CA ALA A 116 25.55 -6.28 9.28
C ALA A 116 25.15 -7.30 8.21
N VAL A 117 25.36 -8.57 8.54
CA VAL A 117 24.96 -9.72 7.73
C VAL A 117 24.19 -10.70 8.61
N GLY A 118 22.92 -10.93 8.28
CA GLY A 118 22.02 -11.80 9.05
C GLY A 118 20.57 -11.61 8.63
N LEU A 119 19.66 -12.41 9.20
CA LEU A 119 18.22 -12.25 8.99
C LEU A 119 17.62 -11.25 10.00
N GLY A 120 16.63 -10.47 9.57
CA GLY A 120 15.80 -9.66 10.44
C GLY A 120 14.92 -10.53 11.35
N GLY A 121 14.78 -10.12 12.61
CA GLY A 121 13.96 -10.82 13.60
C GLY A 121 12.48 -10.52 13.44
N LYS A 122 11.61 -11.40 13.93
CA LYS A 122 10.16 -11.22 13.81
C LYS A 122 9.64 -10.31 14.92
N ILE A 123 8.59 -9.55 14.62
CA ILE A 123 7.83 -8.79 15.63
C ILE A 123 6.41 -9.35 15.70
N THR A 124 5.98 -9.77 16.88
CA THR A 124 4.62 -10.24 17.15
C THR A 124 3.99 -9.42 18.26
N ILE A 125 2.84 -8.80 17.99
CA ILE A 125 2.09 -7.98 18.95
C ILE A 125 0.67 -8.51 19.06
N GLN A 126 0.19 -8.70 20.29
CA GLN A 126 -1.20 -8.96 20.61
C GLN A 126 -1.63 -7.94 21.68
N THR A 127 -2.64 -7.13 21.39
CA THR A 127 -3.10 -6.10 22.34
C THR A 127 -4.58 -5.78 22.24
N GLY A 128 -5.17 -5.14 23.24
CA GLY A 128 -6.48 -4.49 23.09
C GLY A 128 -6.39 -3.34 22.08
N ASP A 129 -5.71 -2.27 22.46
CA ASP A 129 -5.45 -1.11 21.60
C ASP A 129 -3.96 -1.00 21.24
N LEU A 130 -3.66 -0.67 19.99
CA LEU A 130 -2.34 -0.24 19.54
C LEU A 130 -2.41 1.20 19.04
N ALA A 131 -1.65 2.11 19.66
CA ALA A 131 -1.58 3.50 19.25
C ALA A 131 -0.14 3.94 19.01
N LEU A 132 0.17 4.46 17.83
CA LEU A 132 1.45 5.04 17.48
C LEU A 132 1.24 6.51 17.08
N SER A 133 2.07 7.39 17.63
CA SER A 133 2.01 8.83 17.39
C SER A 133 3.41 9.46 17.38
N LYS A 134 3.52 10.68 16.86
CA LYS A 134 4.77 11.44 16.76
C LYS A 134 5.92 10.62 16.19
N GLN A 135 5.83 10.18 14.93
CA GLN A 135 6.91 9.44 14.25
C GLN A 135 7.36 8.17 14.99
N SER A 136 6.42 7.41 15.55
CA SER A 136 6.73 6.12 16.18
C SER A 136 6.85 5.01 15.15
N PHE A 137 7.82 4.09 15.31
CA PHE A 137 8.03 3.00 14.36
C PHE A 137 8.12 1.61 14.99
N ILE A 138 7.51 0.64 14.32
CA ILE A 138 7.73 -0.79 14.54
C ILE A 138 8.44 -1.32 13.31
N SER A 139 9.70 -1.74 13.41
CA SER A 139 10.52 -2.06 12.24
C SER A 139 11.35 -3.34 12.36
N SER A 140 11.32 -4.13 11.28
CA SER A 140 12.17 -5.31 11.05
C SER A 140 12.93 -5.21 9.71
N SER A 141 13.19 -3.97 9.28
CA SER A 141 13.87 -3.67 8.01
C SER A 141 15.31 -4.17 7.91
N THR A 142 15.77 -4.29 6.67
CA THR A 142 17.19 -4.51 6.32
C THR A 142 17.81 -3.24 5.75
N PHE A 143 18.91 -2.80 6.36
CA PHE A 143 19.83 -1.77 5.85
C PHE A 143 21.17 -2.38 5.39
N GLY A 144 21.59 -3.51 5.98
CA GLY A 144 22.76 -4.28 5.57
C GLY A 144 22.44 -5.40 4.57
N ARG A 145 22.85 -6.63 4.89
CA ARG A 145 22.64 -7.81 4.04
C ARG A 145 21.86 -8.92 4.75
N GLY A 146 20.65 -9.19 4.26
CA GLY A 146 19.81 -10.34 4.58
C GLY A 146 18.32 -10.00 4.57
N ASP A 147 17.48 -11.02 4.62
CA ASP A 147 16.03 -10.83 4.51
C ASP A 147 15.45 -10.13 5.74
N SER A 148 14.52 -9.20 5.53
CA SER A 148 13.76 -8.51 6.58
C SER A 148 12.78 -9.46 7.27
N GLY A 149 12.47 -9.22 8.55
CA GLY A 149 11.63 -10.11 9.34
C GLY A 149 10.14 -9.80 9.23
N LYS A 150 9.30 -10.83 9.39
CA LYS A 150 7.83 -10.68 9.37
C LYS A 150 7.35 -9.89 10.60
N ILE A 151 6.38 -9.00 10.39
CA ILE A 151 5.64 -8.31 11.46
C ILE A 151 4.19 -8.82 11.49
N SER A 152 3.71 -9.24 12.66
CA SER A 152 2.34 -9.73 12.87
C SER A 152 1.69 -9.02 14.05
N ILE A 153 0.57 -8.32 13.80
CA ILE A 153 -0.13 -7.53 14.81
C ILE A 153 -1.59 -7.98 14.87
N GLY A 154 -2.02 -8.45 16.04
CA GLY A 154 -3.41 -8.63 16.40
C GLY A 154 -3.82 -7.56 17.41
N ALA A 155 -4.86 -6.80 17.12
CA ALA A 155 -5.43 -5.88 18.09
C ALA A 155 -6.96 -5.80 17.99
N THR A 156 -7.62 -5.17 18.96
CA THR A 156 -9.02 -4.75 18.76
C THR A 156 -9.06 -3.47 17.93
N ALA A 157 -8.22 -2.50 18.25
CA ALA A 157 -8.10 -1.24 17.50
C ALA A 157 -6.63 -0.88 17.25
N ILE A 158 -6.34 -0.37 16.05
CA ILE A 158 -5.02 0.11 15.66
C ILE A 158 -5.16 1.53 15.11
N ALA A 159 -4.42 2.47 15.69
CA ALA A 159 -4.36 3.85 15.23
C ALA A 159 -2.91 4.31 15.07
N LEU A 160 -2.51 4.70 13.86
CA LEU A 160 -1.23 5.32 13.58
C LEU A 160 -1.47 6.75 13.08
N THR A 161 -0.79 7.71 13.69
CA THR A 161 -0.87 9.12 13.29
C THR A 161 0.50 9.80 13.30
N GLU A 162 0.57 10.98 12.70
CA GLU A 162 1.75 11.87 12.72
C GLU A 162 3.01 11.17 12.17
N THR A 163 2.91 10.66 10.93
CA THR A 163 4.01 9.98 10.22
C THR A 163 4.56 8.76 10.98
N SER A 164 3.71 8.03 11.70
CA SER A 164 4.09 6.77 12.35
C SER A 164 4.01 5.59 11.39
N GLY A 165 4.71 4.48 11.67
CA GLY A 165 4.72 3.37 10.73
C GLY A 165 5.03 1.99 11.27
N VAL A 166 4.57 0.99 10.52
CA VAL A 166 5.01 -0.41 10.63
C VAL A 166 5.79 -0.74 9.37
N VAL A 167 7.05 -1.15 9.52
CA VAL A 167 8.00 -1.22 8.40
C VAL A 167 8.73 -2.56 8.36
N SER A 168 8.68 -3.25 7.22
CA SER A 168 9.48 -4.45 6.96
C SER A 168 10.03 -4.46 5.53
N GLY A 169 10.64 -3.34 5.15
CA GLY A 169 11.23 -3.16 3.82
C GLY A 169 12.75 -3.32 3.80
N VAL A 170 13.30 -3.43 2.59
CA VAL A 170 14.75 -3.41 2.31
C VAL A 170 15.11 -1.99 1.86
N ARG A 171 16.08 -1.36 2.51
CA ARG A 171 16.44 0.05 2.28
C ARG A 171 17.44 0.21 1.14
N THR A 172 17.63 1.46 0.68
CA THR A 172 18.59 1.80 -0.37
C THR A 172 19.99 1.28 -0.03
N GLY A 173 20.67 0.66 -1.00
CA GLY A 173 21.98 0.04 -0.82
C GLY A 173 21.99 -1.31 -0.05
N ALA A 174 20.88 -1.72 0.54
CA ALA A 174 20.75 -3.00 1.23
C ALA A 174 20.50 -4.16 0.26
N ILE A 175 20.76 -5.39 0.70
CA ILE A 175 20.52 -6.61 -0.08
C ILE A 175 19.69 -7.59 0.75
N GLY A 176 18.54 -8.02 0.25
CA GLY A 176 17.66 -8.99 0.91
C GLY A 176 16.23 -8.92 0.40
N ARG A 177 15.36 -9.81 0.85
CA ARG A 177 13.92 -9.73 0.58
C ARG A 177 13.20 -8.98 1.70
N GLY A 178 12.21 -8.17 1.34
CA GLY A 178 11.30 -7.51 2.28
C GLY A 178 10.46 -8.54 3.05
N GLY A 179 10.12 -8.21 4.29
CA GLY A 179 9.32 -9.06 5.15
C GLY A 179 7.84 -8.69 5.06
N ASP A 180 6.98 -9.69 5.26
CA ASP A 180 5.54 -9.47 5.22
C ASP A 180 5.04 -8.72 6.46
N ILE A 181 3.98 -7.92 6.28
CA ILE A 181 3.22 -7.30 7.37
C ILE A 181 1.82 -7.92 7.39
N GLN A 182 1.43 -8.50 8.53
CA GLN A 182 0.11 -9.08 8.74
C GLN A 182 -0.62 -8.38 9.88
N ILE A 183 -1.82 -7.87 9.60
CA ILE A 183 -2.67 -7.15 10.55
C ILE A 183 -4.01 -7.87 10.69
N ASN A 184 -4.44 -8.14 11.92
CA ASN A 184 -5.81 -8.55 12.25
C ASN A 184 -6.38 -7.59 13.30
N THR A 185 -7.50 -6.94 13.00
CA THR A 185 -8.09 -5.95 13.91
C THR A 185 -9.60 -5.79 13.75
N GLN A 186 -10.28 -5.08 14.64
CA GLN A 186 -11.63 -4.57 14.33
C GLN A 186 -11.53 -3.26 13.57
N THR A 187 -10.67 -2.35 14.00
CA THR A 187 -10.46 -1.06 13.35
C THR A 187 -8.98 -0.82 13.04
N LEU A 188 -8.71 -0.37 11.83
CA LEU A 188 -7.41 0.14 11.41
C LEU A 188 -7.55 1.57 10.92
N ASP A 189 -6.85 2.50 11.57
CA ASP A 189 -6.86 3.91 11.23
C ASP A 189 -5.43 4.42 10.98
N LEU A 190 -5.13 4.79 9.74
CA LEU A 190 -3.85 5.37 9.34
C LEU A 190 -4.08 6.81 8.87
N THR A 191 -3.56 7.76 9.64
CA THR A 191 -3.70 9.19 9.32
C THR A 191 -2.40 9.97 9.31
N ALA A 192 -2.48 11.17 8.74
CA ALA A 192 -1.42 12.18 8.82
C ALA A 192 -0.05 11.64 8.39
N GLY A 193 -0.02 10.92 7.27
CA GLY A 193 1.20 10.37 6.65
C GLY A 193 1.64 9.03 7.22
N SER A 194 0.81 8.36 8.02
CA SER A 194 1.18 7.09 8.64
C SER A 194 1.04 5.89 7.69
N GLN A 195 1.97 4.94 7.78
CA GLN A 195 2.10 3.91 6.76
C GLN A 195 2.32 2.48 7.31
N LEU A 196 1.74 1.51 6.61
CA LEU A 196 2.24 0.13 6.59
C LEU A 196 3.15 -0.02 5.37
N PHE A 197 4.41 -0.38 5.59
CA PHE A 197 5.46 -0.26 4.58
C PHE A 197 6.30 -1.54 4.46
N ALA A 198 6.11 -2.30 3.38
CA ALA A 198 6.90 -3.49 3.06
C ALA A 198 7.63 -3.37 1.71
N ALA A 199 7.84 -2.14 1.24
CA ALA A 199 8.49 -1.84 -0.04
C ALA A 199 10.00 -2.15 -0.03
N THR A 200 10.59 -2.29 -1.22
CA THR A 200 12.04 -2.46 -1.41
C THR A 200 12.64 -1.29 -2.20
N PHE A 201 13.65 -0.67 -1.61
CA PHE A 201 14.49 0.36 -2.22
C PHE A 201 15.89 -0.14 -2.57
N GLY A 202 16.30 -1.30 -2.03
CA GLY A 202 17.57 -1.96 -2.34
C GLY A 202 17.39 -3.22 -3.17
N GLU A 203 18.42 -4.05 -3.22
CA GLU A 203 18.42 -5.29 -3.99
C GLU A 203 17.55 -6.38 -3.33
N GLY A 204 16.36 -6.59 -3.87
CA GLY A 204 15.58 -7.81 -3.69
C GLY A 204 14.11 -7.60 -4.02
N GLN A 205 13.29 -8.55 -3.58
CA GLN A 205 11.83 -8.51 -3.74
C GLN A 205 11.18 -7.81 -2.53
N ALA A 206 10.15 -7.00 -2.75
CA ALA A 206 9.36 -6.40 -1.67
C ALA A 206 8.49 -7.44 -0.93
N GLY A 207 8.16 -7.15 0.34
CA GLY A 207 7.26 -7.96 1.15
C GLY A 207 5.79 -7.65 0.87
N ASN A 208 4.88 -8.54 1.29
CA ASN A 208 3.44 -8.37 1.12
C ASN A 208 2.80 -7.73 2.35
N ILE A 209 1.64 -7.09 2.15
CA ILE A 209 0.78 -6.60 3.24
C ILE A 209 -0.54 -7.36 3.20
N GLN A 210 -0.92 -7.97 4.31
CA GLN A 210 -2.22 -8.60 4.51
C GLN A 210 -2.94 -7.92 5.68
N VAL A 211 -4.16 -7.45 5.43
CA VAL A 211 -5.01 -6.83 6.46
C VAL A 211 -6.38 -7.50 6.47
N ASP A 212 -6.79 -7.95 7.65
CA ASP A 212 -8.15 -8.38 7.96
C ASP A 212 -8.70 -7.47 9.05
N ALA A 213 -9.74 -6.69 8.74
CA ALA A 213 -10.32 -5.73 9.66
C ALA A 213 -11.83 -5.58 9.49
N ALA A 214 -12.59 -5.23 10.53
CA ALA A 214 -14.00 -4.88 10.33
C ALA A 214 -14.16 -3.53 9.61
N ALA A 215 -13.29 -2.56 9.90
CA ALA A 215 -13.26 -1.26 9.24
C ALA A 215 -11.82 -0.73 9.09
N ILE A 216 -11.54 -0.14 7.92
CA ILE A 216 -10.24 0.47 7.60
C ILE A 216 -10.47 1.91 7.13
N ARG A 217 -9.73 2.85 7.71
CA ARG A 217 -9.67 4.25 7.29
C ARG A 217 -8.23 4.66 7.02
N LEU A 218 -7.96 5.11 5.80
CA LEU A 218 -6.69 5.71 5.40
C LEU A 218 -6.98 7.15 5.00
N ALA A 219 -6.37 8.14 5.65
CA ALA A 219 -6.68 9.54 5.35
C ALA A 219 -5.52 10.51 5.55
N GLY A 220 -5.34 11.40 4.58
CA GLY A 220 -4.44 12.55 4.69
C GLY A 220 -2.98 12.22 4.39
N THR A 221 -2.17 13.27 4.41
CA THR A 221 -0.72 13.24 4.17
C THR A 221 0.04 13.78 5.38
N GLY A 222 1.30 13.38 5.55
CA GLY A 222 2.18 13.84 6.61
C GLY A 222 2.88 15.16 6.29
N LEU A 223 3.69 15.64 7.25
CA LEU A 223 4.41 16.91 7.14
C LEU A 223 5.46 16.95 6.03
N GLU A 224 5.92 15.78 5.58
CA GLU A 224 6.91 15.59 4.51
C GLU A 224 6.26 15.20 3.17
N GLY A 225 4.94 15.29 3.07
CA GLY A 225 4.19 15.01 1.84
C GLY A 225 3.86 13.54 1.60
N PHE A 226 4.37 12.63 2.45
CA PHE A 226 4.02 11.22 2.40
C PHE A 226 2.53 10.99 2.62
N SER A 227 1.95 10.12 1.82
CA SER A 227 0.54 9.75 1.93
C SER A 227 0.35 8.74 3.05
N SER A 228 -0.75 8.84 3.79
CA SER A 228 -1.14 7.72 4.66
C SER A 228 -1.49 6.52 3.80
N GLY A 229 -1.09 5.30 4.18
CA GLY A 229 -1.35 4.18 3.29
C GLY A 229 -0.69 2.85 3.59
N MET A 230 -0.85 1.93 2.64
CA MET A 230 -0.16 0.65 2.60
C MET A 230 0.69 0.59 1.32
N LEU A 231 1.97 0.27 1.46
CA LEU A 231 2.94 0.39 0.37
C LEU A 231 3.84 -0.85 0.29
N THR A 232 3.88 -1.48 -0.88
CA THR A 232 4.71 -2.66 -1.21
C THR A 232 5.55 -2.46 -2.47
N ASN A 233 5.86 -1.20 -2.76
CA ASN A 233 6.53 -0.76 -3.99
C ASN A 233 7.92 -1.37 -4.20
N SER A 234 8.38 -1.37 -5.44
CA SER A 234 9.77 -1.65 -5.81
C SER A 234 10.39 -0.45 -6.52
N ASP A 235 11.48 0.09 -5.99
CA ASP A 235 12.21 1.21 -6.60
C ASP A 235 13.15 0.76 -7.73
N ALA A 236 13.80 1.70 -8.42
CA ALA A 236 14.65 1.45 -9.58
C ALA A 236 15.82 0.48 -9.30
N GLU A 237 16.36 0.50 -8.08
CA GLU A 237 17.43 -0.40 -7.64
C GLU A 237 16.93 -1.82 -7.28
N ALA A 238 15.62 -2.03 -7.20
CA ALA A 238 15.06 -3.32 -6.85
C ALA A 238 15.43 -4.40 -7.87
N SER A 239 15.91 -5.54 -7.35
CA SER A 239 16.25 -6.73 -8.14
C SER A 239 15.12 -7.78 -8.18
N GLY A 240 13.93 -7.43 -7.69
CA GLY A 240 12.74 -8.28 -7.67
C GLY A 240 11.44 -7.50 -7.80
N GLN A 241 10.33 -8.25 -7.86
CA GLN A 241 8.98 -7.70 -8.00
C GLN A 241 8.54 -6.88 -6.78
N SER A 242 7.60 -5.96 -6.99
CA SER A 242 6.82 -5.37 -5.90
C SER A 242 5.99 -6.44 -5.17
N GLY A 243 5.68 -6.20 -3.90
CA GLY A 243 4.85 -7.09 -3.09
C GLY A 243 3.37 -6.84 -3.32
N ASN A 244 2.51 -7.79 -2.92
CA ASN A 244 1.07 -7.66 -3.05
C ASN A 244 0.43 -7.04 -1.80
N ILE A 245 -0.73 -6.41 -1.98
CA ILE A 245 -1.58 -5.93 -0.88
C ILE A 245 -2.90 -6.68 -0.93
N ASN A 246 -3.27 -7.34 0.16
CA ASN A 246 -4.53 -8.07 0.29
C ASN A 246 -5.32 -7.50 1.47
N VAL A 247 -6.55 -7.04 1.21
CA VAL A 247 -7.42 -6.41 2.20
C VAL A 247 -8.76 -7.13 2.23
N THR A 248 -9.14 -7.62 3.41
CA THR A 248 -10.49 -8.12 3.68
C THR A 248 -11.13 -7.24 4.75
N THR A 249 -12.28 -6.62 4.45
CA THR A 249 -12.93 -5.73 5.41
C THR A 249 -14.44 -5.57 5.27
N GLY A 250 -15.13 -5.12 6.32
CA GLY A 250 -16.50 -4.64 6.17
C GLY A 250 -16.55 -3.32 5.39
N SER A 251 -15.67 -2.38 5.72
CA SER A 251 -15.64 -1.05 5.10
C SER A 251 -14.21 -0.58 4.88
N LEU A 252 -13.89 -0.16 3.66
CA LEU A 252 -12.63 0.47 3.30
C LEU A 252 -12.86 1.92 2.85
N GLN A 253 -12.28 2.87 3.57
CA GLN A 253 -12.22 4.27 3.15
C GLN A 253 -10.77 4.69 2.91
N ILE A 254 -10.52 5.25 1.73
CA ILE A 254 -9.25 5.85 1.32
C ILE A 254 -9.55 7.30 0.91
N ALA A 255 -9.08 8.26 1.70
CA ALA A 255 -9.46 9.66 1.56
C ALA A 255 -8.26 10.61 1.59
N ASP A 256 -8.48 11.84 1.12
CA ASP A 256 -7.59 12.98 1.34
C ASP A 256 -6.12 12.73 0.94
N GLY A 257 -5.93 12.15 -0.25
CA GLY A 257 -4.60 11.81 -0.79
C GLY A 257 -3.97 10.52 -0.26
N ALA A 258 -4.66 9.73 0.57
CA ALA A 258 -4.17 8.43 1.03
C ALA A 258 -4.10 7.36 -0.07
N VAL A 259 -3.29 6.32 0.11
CA VAL A 259 -3.00 5.32 -0.94
C VAL A 259 -2.99 3.87 -0.47
N LEU A 260 -3.38 2.96 -1.38
CA LEU A 260 -2.87 1.59 -1.45
C LEU A 260 -1.96 1.51 -2.68
N SER A 261 -0.69 1.13 -2.51
CA SER A 261 0.32 1.24 -3.56
C SER A 261 1.19 0.00 -3.65
N ALA A 262 1.21 -0.62 -4.83
CA ALA A 262 2.10 -1.73 -5.19
C ALA A 262 2.80 -1.45 -6.54
N VAL A 263 3.27 -0.21 -6.71
CA VAL A 263 3.85 0.29 -7.97
C VAL A 263 5.28 -0.19 -8.17
N THR A 264 5.70 -0.33 -9.43
CA THR A 264 7.09 -0.63 -9.79
C THR A 264 7.77 0.53 -10.53
N ARG A 265 9.01 0.83 -10.14
CA ARG A 265 9.96 1.69 -10.88
C ARG A 265 11.14 0.90 -11.45
N SER A 266 11.09 -0.42 -11.36
CA SER A 266 12.16 -1.33 -11.78
C SER A 266 11.81 -2.02 -13.09
N LYS A 267 12.72 -2.89 -13.56
CA LYS A 267 12.47 -3.82 -14.66
C LYS A 267 11.59 -5.02 -14.30
N PHE A 268 11.22 -5.16 -13.03
CA PHE A 268 10.38 -6.24 -12.53
C PHE A 268 8.94 -5.77 -12.35
N SER A 269 7.99 -6.68 -12.51
CA SER A 269 6.56 -6.35 -12.44
C SER A 269 6.14 -5.75 -11.09
N GLY A 270 5.14 -4.87 -11.16
CA GLY A 270 4.39 -4.35 -10.02
C GLY A 270 3.59 -5.45 -9.31
N GLY A 271 3.15 -5.14 -8.10
CA GLY A 271 2.41 -6.07 -7.25
C GLY A 271 0.91 -5.95 -7.51
N ASN A 272 0.16 -6.98 -7.17
CA ASN A 272 -1.30 -6.95 -7.27
C ASN A 272 -1.92 -6.41 -5.98
N ILE A 273 -3.08 -5.77 -6.11
CA ILE A 273 -3.90 -5.36 -4.97
C ILE A 273 -5.25 -6.07 -5.04
N THR A 274 -5.57 -6.84 -4.00
CA THR A 274 -6.87 -7.50 -3.83
C THR A 274 -7.64 -6.86 -2.68
N VAL A 275 -8.88 -6.46 -2.94
CA VAL A 275 -9.79 -5.90 -1.93
C VAL A 275 -11.10 -6.67 -1.97
N ASP A 276 -11.44 -7.34 -0.87
CA ASP A 276 -12.75 -7.92 -0.64
C ASP A 276 -13.45 -7.12 0.48
N ALA A 277 -14.49 -6.36 0.13
CA ALA A 277 -15.18 -5.45 1.06
C ALA A 277 -16.71 -5.50 0.98
N ASN A 278 -17.43 -4.98 1.99
CA ASN A 278 -18.87 -4.67 1.81
C ASN A 278 -19.08 -3.28 1.22
N HIS A 279 -18.29 -2.31 1.68
CA HIS A 279 -18.33 -0.93 1.23
C HIS A 279 -16.92 -0.42 0.90
N LEU A 280 -16.80 0.27 -0.23
CA LEU A 280 -15.56 0.92 -0.67
C LEU A 280 -15.81 2.40 -0.96
N GLU A 281 -15.00 3.26 -0.36
CA GLU A 281 -14.97 4.70 -0.60
C GLU A 281 -13.56 5.15 -0.94
N VAL A 282 -13.39 5.75 -2.11
CA VAL A 282 -12.14 6.33 -2.58
C VAL A 282 -12.39 7.81 -2.88
N LEU A 283 -12.01 8.69 -1.95
CA LEU A 283 -12.51 10.06 -1.85
C LEU A 283 -11.39 11.10 -1.85
N GLN A 284 -11.69 12.31 -2.32
CA GLN A 284 -10.84 13.51 -2.17
C GLN A 284 -9.35 13.28 -2.47
N GLY A 285 -9.07 12.55 -3.55
CA GLY A 285 -7.71 12.24 -3.99
C GLY A 285 -7.14 10.93 -3.48
N GLY A 286 -7.90 10.12 -2.74
CA GLY A 286 -7.50 8.77 -2.38
C GLY A 286 -7.27 7.88 -3.62
N GLN A 287 -6.28 6.99 -3.60
CA GLN A 287 -5.94 6.16 -4.76
C GLN A 287 -5.63 4.70 -4.41
N ILE A 288 -5.92 3.81 -5.35
CA ILE A 288 -5.41 2.42 -5.36
C ILE A 288 -4.58 2.25 -6.64
N LEU A 289 -3.30 1.91 -6.49
CA LEU A 289 -2.26 2.09 -7.51
C LEU A 289 -1.41 0.82 -7.69
N THR A 290 -1.32 0.35 -8.93
CA THR A 290 -0.39 -0.71 -9.35
C THR A 290 0.41 -0.33 -10.61
N ASN A 291 0.54 0.99 -10.85
CA ASN A 291 1.21 1.56 -12.02
C ASN A 291 2.66 1.07 -12.18
N THR A 292 3.15 1.14 -13.42
CA THR A 292 4.57 0.98 -13.74
C THR A 292 5.17 2.28 -14.25
N PHE A 293 6.36 2.61 -13.74
CA PHE A 293 7.22 3.69 -14.20
C PHE A 293 8.47 3.17 -14.92
N GLY A 294 8.69 1.86 -14.94
CA GLY A 294 9.91 1.21 -15.44
C GLY A 294 9.65 0.29 -16.62
N GLU A 295 10.50 -0.72 -16.77
CA GLU A 295 10.37 -1.75 -17.82
C GLU A 295 9.44 -2.90 -17.41
N GLY A 296 9.21 -3.08 -16.10
CA GLY A 296 8.31 -4.12 -15.60
C GLY A 296 6.84 -3.79 -15.85
N ASP A 297 6.00 -4.81 -16.03
CA ASP A 297 4.55 -4.61 -16.20
C ASP A 297 3.88 -4.09 -14.91
N ALA A 298 2.84 -3.28 -15.03
CA ALA A 298 1.97 -2.90 -13.93
C ALA A 298 1.23 -4.13 -13.35
N GLY A 299 0.95 -4.09 -12.05
CA GLY A 299 0.18 -5.14 -11.38
C GLY A 299 -1.34 -5.00 -11.59
N ASN A 300 -2.11 -6.00 -11.17
CA ASN A 300 -3.57 -6.00 -11.32
C ASN A 300 -4.28 -5.51 -10.06
N LEU A 301 -5.47 -4.91 -10.26
CA LEU A 301 -6.41 -4.57 -9.21
C LEU A 301 -7.61 -5.52 -9.26
N GLN A 302 -7.86 -6.26 -8.19
CA GLN A 302 -9.03 -7.12 -8.04
C GLN A 302 -9.87 -6.64 -6.87
N ILE A 303 -11.01 -6.03 -7.16
CA ILE A 303 -11.87 -5.40 -6.16
C ILE A 303 -13.26 -6.03 -6.18
N ARG A 304 -13.60 -6.78 -5.12
CA ARG A 304 -14.93 -7.35 -4.91
C ARG A 304 -15.64 -6.59 -3.81
N VAL A 305 -16.83 -6.09 -4.11
CA VAL A 305 -17.60 -5.28 -3.16
C VAL A 305 -19.03 -5.78 -3.08
N THR A 306 -19.50 -6.20 -1.91
CA THR A 306 -20.84 -6.81 -1.84
C THR A 306 -21.99 -5.80 -1.99
N ASP A 307 -21.81 -4.54 -1.58
CA ASP A 307 -22.84 -3.50 -1.70
C ASP A 307 -22.45 -2.35 -2.62
N ARG A 308 -21.55 -1.45 -2.22
CA ARG A 308 -21.32 -0.20 -2.95
C ARG A 308 -19.86 0.18 -3.02
N ALA A 309 -19.45 0.66 -4.18
CA ALA A 309 -18.16 1.32 -4.41
C ALA A 309 -18.40 2.75 -4.89
N THR A 310 -17.82 3.73 -4.17
CA THR A 310 -17.91 5.16 -4.51
C THR A 310 -16.52 5.74 -4.72
N LEU A 311 -16.30 6.34 -5.88
CA LEU A 311 -15.08 7.06 -6.23
C LEU A 311 -15.44 8.52 -6.48
N SER A 312 -14.86 9.47 -5.75
CA SER A 312 -15.31 10.86 -5.82
C SER A 312 -14.27 11.89 -5.39
N GLY A 313 -14.12 12.93 -6.22
CA GLY A 313 -13.39 14.14 -5.85
C GLY A 313 -11.91 14.09 -6.20
N ARG A 314 -11.21 15.11 -5.76
CA ARG A 314 -9.79 15.36 -6.05
C ARG A 314 -9.11 15.89 -4.80
N ASP A 315 -7.81 15.67 -4.70
CA ASP A 315 -6.95 16.27 -3.69
C ASP A 315 -6.72 17.75 -4.00
N GLY A 316 -7.19 18.64 -3.14
CA GLY A 316 -6.96 20.08 -3.28
C GLY A 316 -5.53 20.52 -2.97
N GLY A 317 -4.78 19.75 -2.17
CA GLY A 317 -3.41 20.07 -1.74
C GLY A 317 -2.32 19.43 -2.61
N PHE A 318 -2.68 18.66 -3.64
CA PHE A 318 -1.71 17.94 -4.47
C PHE A 318 -0.63 18.84 -5.07
N SER A 319 -1.02 19.94 -5.72
CA SER A 319 -0.08 20.84 -6.39
C SER A 319 0.90 21.49 -5.41
N ASP A 320 0.41 21.88 -4.24
CA ASP A 320 1.24 22.50 -3.20
C ASP A 320 2.26 21.50 -2.64
N ARG A 321 1.85 20.23 -2.43
CA ARG A 321 2.76 19.18 -2.01
C ARG A 321 3.81 18.88 -3.08
N LEU A 322 3.40 18.78 -4.35
CA LEU A 322 4.33 18.54 -5.44
C LEU A 322 5.37 19.67 -5.57
N GLN A 323 4.96 20.94 -5.42
CA GLN A 323 5.87 22.08 -5.43
C GLN A 323 6.83 22.06 -4.23
N ARG A 324 6.34 21.68 -3.05
CA ARG A 324 7.12 21.71 -1.82
C ARG A 324 8.11 20.55 -1.71
N PHE A 325 7.72 19.36 -2.13
CA PHE A 325 8.48 18.13 -1.90
C PHE A 325 9.07 17.53 -3.19
N GLY A 326 8.67 18.02 -4.36
CA GLY A 326 9.14 17.53 -5.66
C GLY A 326 8.58 16.16 -6.07
N GLN A 327 7.84 15.49 -5.19
CA GLN A 327 7.25 14.17 -5.42
C GLN A 327 6.01 13.94 -4.56
N THR A 328 5.17 13.00 -4.99
CA THR A 328 3.99 12.51 -4.24
C THR A 328 3.83 11.00 -4.46
N ASP A 329 3.26 10.29 -3.49
CA ASP A 329 2.94 8.86 -3.66
C ASP A 329 1.76 8.61 -4.62
N THR A 330 0.93 9.64 -4.84
CA THR A 330 -0.19 9.65 -5.77
C THR A 330 0.27 9.95 -7.20
N ALA A 331 -0.35 9.33 -8.21
CA ALA A 331 -0.05 9.58 -9.63
C ALA A 331 -0.64 10.89 -10.17
N SER A 332 -1.68 11.41 -9.51
CA SER A 332 -2.42 12.60 -9.93
C SER A 332 -3.28 13.13 -8.78
N PRO A 333 -3.92 14.31 -8.89
CA PRO A 333 -4.84 14.78 -7.84
C PRO A 333 -6.19 14.04 -7.82
N VAL A 334 -6.52 13.16 -8.78
CA VAL A 334 -7.86 12.56 -8.83
C VAL A 334 -8.01 11.37 -7.90
N SER A 335 -9.19 11.21 -7.31
CA SER A 335 -9.52 9.93 -6.66
C SER A 335 -9.65 8.84 -7.73
N GLY A 336 -9.17 7.63 -7.47
CA GLY A 336 -9.32 6.59 -8.48
C GLY A 336 -8.62 5.26 -8.25
N LEU A 337 -8.76 4.42 -9.27
CA LEU A 337 -8.11 3.12 -9.41
C LEU A 337 -7.22 3.17 -10.64
N PHE A 338 -5.95 2.80 -10.49
CA PHE A 338 -4.97 2.94 -11.57
C PHE A 338 -4.08 1.70 -11.64
N ALA A 339 -4.00 1.12 -12.84
CA ALA A 339 -3.05 0.08 -13.22
C ALA A 339 -2.38 0.47 -14.54
N SER A 340 -1.94 1.71 -14.63
CA SER A 340 -1.46 2.37 -15.86
C SER A 340 0.06 2.22 -16.06
N THR A 341 0.53 2.54 -17.26
CA THR A 341 1.94 2.85 -17.51
C THR A 341 2.13 4.36 -17.46
N GLU A 342 3.18 4.80 -16.80
CA GLU A 342 3.51 6.22 -16.64
C GLU A 342 4.44 6.70 -17.77
N PRO A 343 4.62 8.02 -17.96
CA PRO A 343 5.48 8.54 -19.02
C PRO A 343 6.88 7.92 -18.99
N ASN A 344 7.38 7.55 -20.18
CA ASN A 344 8.67 6.87 -20.40
C ASN A 344 8.75 5.40 -19.93
N SER A 345 7.69 4.82 -19.36
CA SER A 345 7.65 3.39 -19.08
C SER A 345 7.63 2.56 -20.37
N THR A 346 8.27 1.39 -20.37
CA THR A 346 8.22 0.41 -21.48
C THR A 346 7.45 -0.86 -21.11
N GLY A 347 7.09 -1.03 -19.84
CA GLY A 347 6.23 -2.12 -19.37
C GLY A 347 4.77 -1.94 -19.79
N ASN A 348 3.98 -3.00 -19.71
CA ASN A 348 2.56 -2.98 -20.07
C ASN A 348 1.65 -2.57 -18.90
N GLY A 349 0.46 -2.05 -19.22
CA GLY A 349 -0.57 -1.74 -18.24
C GLY A 349 -1.19 -2.99 -17.61
N GLY A 350 -1.61 -2.87 -16.36
CA GLY A 350 -2.26 -3.94 -15.60
C GLY A 350 -3.78 -3.97 -15.81
N ASN A 351 -4.45 -4.96 -15.24
CA ASN A 351 -5.90 -5.10 -15.37
C ASN A 351 -6.62 -4.64 -14.11
N ILE A 352 -7.83 -4.09 -14.28
CA ILE A 352 -8.73 -3.72 -13.19
C ILE A 352 -10.00 -4.55 -13.30
N PHE A 353 -10.30 -5.34 -12.27
CA PHE A 353 -11.58 -6.02 -12.10
C PHE A 353 -12.33 -5.41 -10.90
N LEU A 354 -13.60 -5.05 -11.11
CA LEU A 354 -14.45 -4.44 -10.09
C LEU A 354 -15.86 -5.05 -10.09
N SER A 355 -16.31 -5.55 -8.94
CA SER A 355 -17.62 -6.24 -8.83
C SER A 355 -18.57 -5.76 -7.71
N PRO A 356 -19.06 -4.49 -7.72
CA PRO A 356 -20.01 -3.95 -6.75
C PRO A 356 -21.47 -4.13 -7.15
N ARG A 357 -22.41 -4.19 -6.21
CA ARG A 357 -23.85 -4.04 -6.54
C ARG A 357 -24.17 -2.64 -7.09
N LEU A 358 -23.56 -1.59 -6.54
CA LEU A 358 -23.64 -0.22 -7.07
C LEU A 358 -22.24 0.40 -7.20
N LEU A 359 -21.86 0.77 -8.42
CA LEU A 359 -20.68 1.60 -8.69
C LEU A 359 -21.09 3.03 -8.97
N THR A 360 -20.55 3.99 -8.19
CA THR A 360 -20.62 5.41 -8.49
C THR A 360 -19.22 5.99 -8.68
N VAL A 361 -18.95 6.57 -9.84
CA VAL A 361 -17.74 7.35 -10.11
C VAL A 361 -18.17 8.77 -10.44
N GLN A 362 -17.65 9.76 -9.72
CA GLN A 362 -18.11 11.13 -9.88
C GLN A 362 -17.06 12.20 -9.54
N ALA A 363 -17.42 13.45 -9.80
CA ALA A 363 -16.68 14.62 -9.33
C ALA A 363 -15.19 14.62 -9.72
N GLY A 364 -14.88 14.16 -10.93
CA GLY A 364 -13.55 14.11 -11.50
C GLY A 364 -12.78 12.82 -11.23
N ALA A 365 -13.34 11.87 -10.48
CA ALA A 365 -12.70 10.59 -10.22
C ALA A 365 -12.53 9.74 -11.48
N SER A 366 -11.55 8.83 -11.44
CA SER A 366 -11.14 8.03 -12.61
C SER A 366 -10.93 6.55 -12.28
N ILE A 367 -11.13 5.69 -13.28
CA ILE A 367 -10.66 4.31 -13.31
C ILE A 367 -9.85 4.16 -14.59
N ALA A 368 -8.56 3.85 -14.49
CA ALA A 368 -7.66 3.92 -15.65
C ALA A 368 -6.65 2.77 -15.72
N VAL A 369 -6.44 2.29 -16.93
CA VAL A 369 -5.38 1.34 -17.34
C VAL A 369 -4.62 1.90 -18.54
N ASP A 370 -4.45 3.21 -18.55
CA ASP A 370 -3.87 3.98 -19.65
C ASP A 370 -2.40 3.58 -19.86
N SER A 371 -1.91 3.65 -21.10
CA SER A 371 -0.48 3.56 -21.39
C SER A 371 0.05 4.91 -21.84
N GLN A 372 0.77 5.60 -20.94
CA GLN A 372 1.46 6.85 -21.27
C GLN A 372 2.88 6.62 -21.80
N GLY A 373 3.41 5.41 -21.60
CA GLY A 373 4.68 4.92 -22.13
C GLY A 373 4.56 4.25 -23.50
N SER A 374 5.53 3.39 -23.84
CA SER A 374 5.54 2.62 -25.10
C SER A 374 4.88 1.25 -25.00
N GLY A 375 4.54 0.80 -23.78
CA GLY A 375 3.84 -0.46 -23.55
C GLY A 375 2.38 -0.45 -23.99
N ILE A 376 1.72 -1.60 -23.95
CA ILE A 376 0.30 -1.75 -24.32
C ILE A 376 -0.60 -1.38 -23.13
N GLY A 377 -1.78 -0.82 -23.42
CA GLY A 377 -2.79 -0.51 -22.40
C GLY A 377 -3.41 -1.78 -21.78
N GLY A 378 -3.82 -1.69 -20.50
CA GLY A 378 -4.42 -2.81 -19.78
C GLY A 378 -5.91 -3.03 -20.08
N ASN A 379 -6.59 -3.87 -19.30
CA ASN A 379 -8.04 -4.08 -19.43
C ASN A 379 -8.83 -3.69 -18.18
N ILE A 380 -10.01 -3.13 -18.36
CA ILE A 380 -10.98 -2.84 -17.29
C ILE A 380 -12.19 -3.75 -17.46
N GLU A 381 -12.53 -4.51 -16.43
CA GLU A 381 -13.77 -5.27 -16.33
C GLU A 381 -14.59 -4.82 -15.11
N ILE A 382 -15.84 -4.42 -15.36
CA ILE A 382 -16.77 -4.02 -14.31
C ILE A 382 -18.02 -4.88 -14.40
N GLN A 383 -18.31 -5.61 -13.33
CA GLN A 383 -19.52 -6.42 -13.17
C GLN A 383 -20.38 -5.82 -12.05
N ALA A 384 -21.47 -5.12 -12.38
CA ALA A 384 -22.24 -4.42 -11.36
C ALA A 384 -23.76 -4.49 -11.55
N GLY A 385 -24.51 -4.28 -10.47
CA GLY A 385 -25.96 -4.08 -10.57
C GLY A 385 -26.27 -2.77 -11.28
N LYS A 386 -25.74 -1.66 -10.75
CA LYS A 386 -25.88 -0.31 -11.32
C LYS A 386 -24.52 0.37 -11.48
N LEU A 387 -24.36 1.08 -12.59
CA LEU A 387 -23.22 1.94 -12.88
C LEU A 387 -23.68 3.39 -13.02
N ARG A 388 -23.14 4.30 -12.20
CA ARG A 388 -23.38 5.73 -12.30
C ARG A 388 -22.07 6.48 -12.51
N LEU A 389 -21.94 7.06 -13.68
CA LEU A 389 -20.83 7.93 -14.05
C LEU A 389 -21.31 9.38 -14.12
N ASP A 390 -20.58 10.26 -13.46
CA ASP A 390 -21.02 11.63 -13.30
C ASP A 390 -19.89 12.66 -13.19
N ARG A 391 -19.53 13.27 -14.32
CA ARG A 391 -18.29 14.06 -14.49
C ARG A 391 -17.09 13.21 -14.08
N SER A 392 -16.95 12.04 -14.68
CA SER A 392 -15.92 11.03 -14.36
C SER A 392 -15.36 10.38 -15.61
N ARG A 393 -14.26 9.64 -15.48
CA ARG A 393 -13.59 8.96 -16.58
C ARG A 393 -13.38 7.47 -16.28
N ILE A 394 -13.59 6.63 -17.29
CA ILE A 394 -13.07 5.26 -17.36
C ILE A 394 -12.22 5.17 -18.63
N SER A 395 -10.93 4.88 -18.51
CA SER A 395 -10.00 4.98 -19.63
C SER A 395 -9.03 3.79 -19.74
N ALA A 396 -8.77 3.41 -20.98
CA ALA A 396 -7.74 2.46 -21.38
C ALA A 396 -7.04 3.03 -22.64
N GLU A 397 -6.64 4.29 -22.54
CA GLU A 397 -6.06 5.08 -23.64
C GLU A 397 -4.56 4.84 -23.77
N THR A 398 -4.02 5.00 -24.98
CA THR A 398 -2.58 4.88 -25.23
C THR A 398 -2.03 6.01 -26.09
N THR A 399 -0.80 6.42 -25.82
CA THR A 399 -0.15 7.54 -26.52
C THR A 399 0.25 7.17 -27.95
N ASN A 400 0.79 5.96 -28.16
CA ASN A 400 1.43 5.51 -29.40
C ASN A 400 1.41 3.97 -29.61
N SER A 401 0.58 3.23 -28.85
CA SER A 401 0.55 1.76 -28.87
C SER A 401 -0.89 1.21 -29.01
N GLN A 402 -1.11 -0.09 -28.79
CA GLN A 402 -2.46 -0.68 -28.83
C GLN A 402 -3.29 -0.26 -27.61
N GLY A 403 -4.50 0.25 -27.87
CA GLY A 403 -5.49 0.62 -26.87
C GLY A 403 -5.95 -0.58 -26.03
N GLY A 404 -6.17 -0.35 -24.74
CA GLY A 404 -6.68 -1.38 -23.82
C GLY A 404 -8.18 -1.63 -23.99
N ASN A 405 -8.71 -2.72 -23.43
CA ASN A 405 -10.14 -3.04 -23.55
C ASN A 405 -10.93 -2.68 -22.30
N ILE A 406 -12.18 -2.26 -22.49
CA ILE A 406 -13.13 -1.99 -21.41
C ILE A 406 -14.37 -2.89 -21.60
N ALA A 407 -14.67 -3.72 -20.61
CA ALA A 407 -15.86 -4.55 -20.55
C ALA A 407 -16.74 -4.15 -19.35
N LEU A 408 -17.97 -3.74 -19.63
CA LEU A 408 -18.96 -3.32 -18.64
C LEU A 408 -20.15 -4.28 -18.71
N GLN A 409 -20.34 -5.08 -17.67
CA GLN A 409 -21.46 -6.03 -17.52
C GLN A 409 -22.36 -5.51 -16.39
N ILE A 410 -23.43 -4.80 -16.77
CA ILE A 410 -24.30 -4.09 -15.83
C ILE A 410 -25.69 -4.73 -15.84
N ALA A 411 -26.13 -5.25 -14.69
CA ALA A 411 -27.34 -6.06 -14.60
C ALA A 411 -28.63 -5.24 -14.65
N GLU A 412 -28.62 -3.97 -14.21
CA GLU A 412 -29.83 -3.15 -14.09
C GLU A 412 -29.76 -1.86 -14.92
N LEU A 413 -28.80 -0.97 -14.63
CA LEU A 413 -28.79 0.39 -15.20
C LEU A 413 -27.39 0.96 -15.32
N THR A 414 -27.08 1.49 -16.50
CA THR A 414 -25.94 2.37 -16.73
C THR A 414 -26.41 3.82 -16.90
N GLN A 415 -25.95 4.71 -16.01
CA GLN A 415 -26.22 6.14 -16.07
C GLN A 415 -24.93 6.94 -16.34
N LEU A 416 -24.94 7.75 -17.39
CA LEU A 416 -23.85 8.60 -17.83
C LEU A 416 -24.30 10.07 -17.79
N ARG A 417 -23.63 10.92 -17.00
CA ARG A 417 -24.01 12.34 -16.86
C ARG A 417 -22.81 13.28 -16.95
N ARG A 418 -23.08 14.54 -17.30
CA ARG A 418 -22.19 15.71 -17.09
C ARG A 418 -20.76 15.48 -17.64
N ASN A 419 -20.68 15.13 -18.91
CA ASN A 419 -19.48 14.84 -19.69
C ASN A 419 -18.64 13.71 -19.09
N SER A 420 -19.31 12.66 -18.63
CA SER A 420 -18.61 11.42 -18.29
C SER A 420 -18.08 10.75 -19.55
N GLN A 421 -16.88 10.17 -19.44
CA GLN A 421 -16.17 9.58 -20.56
C GLN A 421 -15.86 8.10 -20.31
N ILE A 422 -16.05 7.28 -21.35
CA ILE A 422 -15.49 5.92 -21.45
C ILE A 422 -14.67 5.88 -22.73
N SER A 423 -13.38 5.55 -22.66
CA SER A 423 -12.47 5.69 -23.80
C SER A 423 -11.39 4.61 -23.86
N THR A 424 -11.13 4.11 -25.08
CA THR A 424 -10.04 3.17 -25.43
C THR A 424 -9.16 3.73 -26.54
N THR A 425 -9.05 5.07 -26.60
CA THR A 425 -8.39 5.79 -27.68
C THR A 425 -6.89 5.53 -27.71
N ALA A 426 -6.35 5.18 -28.88
CA ALA A 426 -4.92 5.03 -29.12
C ALA A 426 -4.39 6.17 -30.01
N GLY A 427 -3.08 6.45 -29.90
CA GLY A 427 -2.38 7.35 -30.81
C GLY A 427 -2.60 8.84 -30.51
N THR A 428 -2.77 9.22 -29.25
CA THR A 428 -3.08 10.61 -28.84
C THR A 428 -1.94 11.62 -29.09
N ALA A 429 -0.74 11.17 -29.46
CA ALA A 429 0.41 12.01 -29.82
C ALA A 429 0.74 12.03 -31.32
N GLU A 430 -0.25 11.86 -32.20
CA GLU A 430 -0.08 11.78 -33.67
C GLU A 430 0.82 10.62 -34.14
N ALA A 431 1.19 9.72 -33.24
CA ALA A 431 2.18 8.65 -33.46
C ALA A 431 1.59 7.37 -34.07
N GLY A 432 0.32 7.37 -34.49
CA GLY A 432 -0.41 6.15 -34.87
C GLY A 432 -0.72 5.24 -33.66
N GLY A 433 -1.56 4.23 -33.88
CA GLY A 433 -2.01 3.29 -32.84
C GLY A 433 -3.39 2.71 -33.16
N ASP A 434 -3.67 1.49 -32.69
CA ASP A 434 -4.97 0.84 -32.85
C ASP A 434 -5.79 1.02 -31.58
N GLY A 435 -7.00 1.59 -31.68
CA GLY A 435 -7.89 1.72 -30.53
C GLY A 435 -8.32 0.38 -29.96
N GLY A 436 -8.60 0.34 -28.66
CA GLY A 436 -9.09 -0.87 -27.98
C GLY A 436 -10.60 -1.08 -28.10
N ARG A 437 -11.12 -2.18 -27.54
CA ARG A 437 -12.55 -2.52 -27.58
C ARG A 437 -13.30 -2.02 -26.34
N ILE A 438 -14.45 -1.37 -26.54
CA ILE A 438 -15.44 -1.13 -25.48
C ILE A 438 -16.63 -2.08 -25.69
N THR A 439 -16.96 -2.86 -24.67
CA THR A 439 -18.16 -3.72 -24.63
C THR A 439 -19.05 -3.28 -23.46
N LEU A 440 -20.27 -2.83 -23.75
CA LEU A 440 -21.27 -2.47 -22.73
C LEU A 440 -22.49 -3.39 -22.86
N THR A 441 -22.70 -4.24 -21.87
CA THR A 441 -23.86 -5.11 -21.74
C THR A 441 -24.72 -4.58 -20.61
N THR A 442 -25.91 -4.06 -20.92
CA THR A 442 -26.84 -3.52 -19.92
C THR A 442 -28.27 -3.49 -20.45
N PRO A 443 -29.30 -3.72 -19.62
CA PRO A 443 -30.70 -3.58 -20.04
C PRO A 443 -31.08 -2.13 -20.36
N PHE A 444 -30.54 -1.16 -19.60
CA PHE A 444 -30.90 0.24 -19.73
C PHE A 444 -29.68 1.16 -19.68
N VAL A 445 -29.64 2.11 -20.61
CA VAL A 445 -28.68 3.21 -20.62
C VAL A 445 -29.43 4.53 -20.52
N ILE A 446 -29.07 5.37 -19.55
CA ILE A 446 -29.50 6.77 -19.46
C ILE A 446 -28.26 7.64 -19.64
N ALA A 447 -28.19 8.39 -20.74
CA ALA A 447 -27.10 9.30 -21.03
C ALA A 447 -27.60 10.73 -21.18
N ALA A 448 -27.01 11.66 -20.43
CA ALA A 448 -27.30 13.09 -20.51
C ALA A 448 -25.99 13.89 -20.52
N SER A 449 -25.61 14.40 -21.70
CA SER A 449 -24.31 15.02 -21.98
C SER A 449 -23.18 14.08 -21.57
N ALA A 450 -22.88 13.06 -22.36
CA ALA A 450 -21.82 12.08 -22.08
C ALA A 450 -21.20 11.59 -23.38
N GLU A 451 -19.96 11.09 -23.29
CA GLU A 451 -19.17 10.66 -24.45
C GLU A 451 -18.64 9.24 -24.27
N ILE A 452 -18.77 8.42 -25.31
CA ILE A 452 -18.09 7.13 -25.45
C ILE A 452 -17.23 7.26 -26.69
N VAL A 453 -15.91 7.09 -26.55
CA VAL A 453 -14.92 7.44 -27.60
C VAL A 453 -14.08 6.21 -27.98
N ILE A 454 -13.96 5.95 -29.29
CA ILE A 454 -13.14 4.88 -29.89
C ILE A 454 -12.45 5.44 -31.16
N SER A 455 -11.19 5.09 -31.40
CA SER A 455 -10.42 5.43 -32.63
C SER A 455 -10.26 4.19 -33.56
N ARG A 456 -10.36 4.38 -34.89
CA ARG A 456 -10.50 3.41 -36.06
C ARG A 456 -9.67 2.09 -35.96
N ARG A 457 -10.00 0.87 -36.49
CA ARG A 457 -10.58 0.33 -37.77
C ARG A 457 -11.34 -1.03 -37.53
N MET A 458 -12.53 -1.21 -38.12
CA MET A 458 -13.35 -2.47 -38.33
C MET A 458 -14.15 -3.12 -37.16
N PRO A 459 -15.04 -4.09 -37.47
CA PRO A 459 -16.49 -3.95 -37.59
C PRO A 459 -17.22 -3.91 -36.24
N LEU A 460 -18.21 -3.02 -36.12
CA LEU A 460 -19.14 -2.98 -34.99
C LEU A 460 -19.93 -4.29 -34.88
N ARG A 461 -19.84 -4.97 -33.73
CA ARG A 461 -21.00 -5.57 -33.07
C ARG A 461 -21.35 -4.72 -31.85
N ALA A 462 -21.78 -3.48 -32.08
CA ALA A 462 -22.47 -2.73 -31.04
C ALA A 462 -23.94 -3.18 -31.05
N VAL A 463 -24.33 -4.05 -30.13
CA VAL A 463 -25.75 -4.20 -29.79
C VAL A 463 -26.10 -2.99 -28.92
N VAL A 464 -26.32 -1.84 -29.56
CA VAL A 464 -26.89 -0.67 -28.88
C VAL A 464 -28.39 -0.85 -28.87
N ALA A 465 -28.95 -1.43 -27.80
CA ALA A 465 -30.37 -1.37 -27.56
C ALA A 465 -30.73 0.05 -27.09
N VAL A 466 -31.07 0.92 -28.03
CA VAL A 466 -31.52 2.29 -27.77
C VAL A 466 -33.01 2.24 -27.38
N CYS A 467 -33.34 2.67 -26.16
CA CYS A 467 -34.69 3.19 -25.88
C CYS A 467 -34.68 4.72 -26.07
N LYS A 468 -35.72 5.21 -26.76
CA LYS A 468 -35.87 6.56 -27.34
C LYS A 468 -35.54 7.71 -26.38
N SER A 469 -34.39 8.36 -26.59
CA SER A 469 -34.28 9.78 -27.01
C SER A 469 -32.85 10.30 -26.80
N THR A 470 -32.12 10.50 -27.90
CA THR A 470 -30.89 11.31 -28.04
C THR A 470 -29.62 10.84 -27.30
N LEU A 471 -28.95 9.82 -27.85
CA LEU A 471 -27.51 9.59 -27.63
C LEU A 471 -26.75 10.06 -28.89
N LYS A 472 -25.83 11.03 -28.75
CA LYS A 472 -24.81 11.29 -29.78
C LYS A 472 -23.64 10.35 -29.53
N ALA A 473 -23.65 9.18 -30.15
CA ALA A 473 -22.41 8.41 -30.33
C ALA A 473 -21.61 9.11 -31.43
N PHE A 474 -20.51 9.78 -31.09
CA PHE A 474 -19.59 10.30 -32.09
C PHE A 474 -18.64 9.16 -32.52
N LEU A 475 -18.88 8.59 -33.70
CA LEU A 475 -17.79 7.98 -34.46
C LEU A 475 -16.98 9.12 -35.05
N ALA A 476 -15.83 9.45 -34.45
CA ALA A 476 -14.90 10.40 -35.05
C ALA A 476 -14.22 9.74 -36.27
N PHE A 477 -14.74 10.00 -37.47
CA PHE A 477 -14.02 9.72 -38.71
C PHE A 477 -13.06 10.88 -38.98
N SER A 478 -11.80 10.77 -38.56
CA SER A 478 -10.72 11.62 -39.09
C SER A 478 -10.42 11.19 -40.54
N PHE A 479 -10.95 11.91 -41.52
CA PHE A 479 -10.46 11.82 -42.90
C PHE A 479 -9.14 12.59 -42.97
N GLY A 480 -8.02 11.88 -42.91
CA GLY A 480 -6.77 12.39 -43.48
C GLY A 480 -6.95 12.44 -44.99
N LEU A 481 -7.01 13.65 -45.55
CA LEU A 481 -6.80 13.87 -46.97
C LEU A 481 -5.34 13.50 -47.27
N SER A 482 -5.18 12.64 -48.27
CA SER A 482 -3.93 12.14 -48.86
C SER A 482 -2.97 13.24 -49.28
#